data_AF-A0A9E3NPD9-F1
#
_entry.id   AF-A0A9E3NPD9-F1
#
_cell.length_a   1.000
_cell.length_b   1.000
_cell.length_c   1.000
_cell.angle_alpha   90.00
_cell.angle_beta   90.00
_cell.angle_gamma   90.00
#
_symmetry.space_group_name_H-M   'P 1'
#
loop_
_entity.id
_entity.type
_entity.pdbx_description
1 polymer ?
#
loop_
_entity_poly.entity_id
_entity_poly.type
_entity_poly.pdbx_seq_one_letter_code
_entity_poly.pdbx_strand_id
1 'polypeptide(L)'
;MDGAQSHPDDSAGPPPDPPAYVYAATDLRPRQPREIELCTKASEFDWMYTGASALGVGVSVFLNVGYLKQSDNGGVRMIGPAAIGFTWGMFLSGGYLSFPKCDPMFAYGPPPEGAVRADWPIAAAITLIAAATAPAIDYTFLGAVKPSWPVPERSARVFVAMGTGIVGSLLPYLLPPKTWAAKKEIERIRLGEVAGGPFVSYSLAF
;
A
#
# COMPACT_ATOMS: atom_id res chain seq x y z
N MET A 1 -31.07 62.20 -18.97
CA MET A 1 -31.74 61.26 -18.05
C MET A 1 -30.99 59.95 -18.20
N ASP A 2 -29.86 59.85 -17.50
CA ASP A 2 -28.95 58.71 -17.61
C ASP A 2 -29.11 57.86 -16.35
N GLY A 3 -29.77 56.72 -16.52
CA GLY A 3 -30.01 55.75 -15.46
C GLY A 3 -28.75 54.97 -15.15
N ALA A 4 -28.18 55.19 -13.97
CA ALA A 4 -27.12 54.35 -13.42
C ALA A 4 -27.71 52.97 -13.05
N GLN A 5 -27.27 51.92 -13.74
CA GLN A 5 -27.50 50.53 -13.34
C GLN A 5 -26.61 50.21 -12.13
N SER A 6 -27.22 49.91 -11.00
CA SER A 6 -26.55 49.30 -9.85
C SER A 6 -26.47 47.79 -10.08
N HIS A 7 -25.24 47.27 -10.14
CA HIS A 7 -24.97 45.84 -10.08
C HIS A 7 -25.21 45.36 -8.63
N PRO A 8 -26.10 44.37 -8.39
CA PRO A 8 -26.23 43.74 -7.08
C PRO A 8 -25.27 42.55 -6.95
N ASP A 9 -24.56 42.55 -5.83
CA ASP A 9 -24.08 41.39 -5.06
C ASP A 9 -23.00 40.45 -5.62
N ASP A 10 -21.75 40.93 -5.57
CA ASP A 10 -20.55 40.10 -5.32
C ASP A 10 -20.47 39.73 -3.81
N SER A 11 -21.43 38.94 -3.32
CA SER A 11 -21.34 38.35 -1.96
C SER A 11 -21.71 36.87 -1.95
N ALA A 12 -21.21 36.12 -2.95
CA ALA A 12 -21.18 34.66 -2.83
C ALA A 12 -20.13 34.28 -1.77
N GLY A 13 -20.58 34.05 -0.55
CA GLY A 13 -19.80 33.35 0.47
C GLY A 13 -19.31 31.99 -0.06
N PRO A 14 -18.27 31.40 0.55
CA PRO A 14 -17.82 30.07 0.16
C PRO A 14 -19.02 29.09 0.17
N PRO A 15 -19.11 28.18 -0.82
CA PRO A 15 -20.23 27.26 -0.91
C PRO A 15 -20.41 26.53 0.44
N PRO A 16 -21.66 26.38 0.92
CA PRO A 16 -21.92 25.72 2.18
C PRO A 16 -21.33 24.30 2.13
N ASP A 17 -20.60 23.93 3.18
CA ASP A 17 -20.10 22.57 3.32
C ASP A 17 -21.26 21.58 3.17
N PRO A 18 -21.09 20.48 2.42
CA PRO A 18 -22.15 19.50 2.25
C PRO A 18 -22.62 19.01 3.63
N PRO A 19 -23.94 18.80 3.83
CA PRO A 19 -24.47 18.41 5.11
C PRO A 19 -23.86 17.08 5.56
N ALA A 20 -23.57 16.98 6.86
CA ALA A 20 -23.09 15.75 7.46
C ALA A 20 -24.10 14.61 7.17
N TYR A 21 -23.68 13.59 6.43
CA TYR A 21 -24.55 12.49 6.02
C TYR A 21 -24.44 11.31 7.00
N VAL A 22 -25.49 11.13 7.79
CA VAL A 22 -25.59 9.96 8.67
C VAL A 22 -25.72 8.69 7.82
N TYR A 23 -24.66 7.89 7.76
CA TYR A 23 -24.64 6.60 7.07
C TYR A 23 -25.57 5.60 7.76
N ALA A 24 -26.51 5.01 7.01
CA ALA A 24 -27.27 3.87 7.48
C ALA A 24 -26.45 2.57 7.36
N ALA A 25 -26.72 1.57 8.20
CA ALA A 25 -26.06 0.26 8.13
C ALA A 25 -26.23 -0.45 6.77
N THR A 26 -27.24 -0.07 6.00
CA THR A 26 -27.53 -0.60 4.64
C THR A 26 -26.88 0.18 3.51
N ASP A 27 -26.19 1.29 3.79
CA ASP A 27 -25.60 2.14 2.76
C ASP A 27 -24.30 1.55 2.21
N LEU A 28 -24.41 0.62 1.26
CA LEU A 28 -23.25 -0.04 0.65
C LEU A 28 -22.51 0.81 -0.40
N ARG A 29 -23.07 1.96 -0.82
CA ARG A 29 -22.52 2.79 -1.89
C ARG A 29 -22.11 4.18 -1.40
N PRO A 30 -21.05 4.78 -1.97
CA PRO A 30 -20.70 6.17 -1.70
C PRO A 30 -21.81 7.10 -2.17
N ARG A 31 -22.14 8.12 -1.36
CA ARG A 31 -23.25 9.05 -1.65
C ARG A 31 -22.80 10.49 -1.82
N GLN A 32 -21.72 10.89 -1.16
CA GLN A 32 -21.17 12.23 -1.33
C GLN A 32 -20.35 12.30 -2.64
N PRO A 33 -20.38 13.42 -3.38
CA PRO A 33 -19.61 13.59 -4.62
C PRO A 33 -18.12 13.26 -4.47
N ARG A 34 -17.53 13.65 -3.33
CA ARG A 34 -16.12 13.36 -3.02
C ARG A 34 -15.86 11.87 -2.82
N GLU A 35 -16.75 11.16 -2.13
CA GLU A 35 -16.59 9.72 -1.97
C GLU A 35 -16.75 8.96 -3.30
N ILE A 36 -17.64 9.42 -4.19
CA ILE A 36 -17.82 8.83 -5.53
C ILE A 36 -16.55 8.99 -6.36
N GLU A 37 -15.92 10.17 -6.32
CA GLU A 37 -14.64 10.41 -6.98
C GLU A 37 -13.53 9.48 -6.45
N LEU A 38 -13.40 9.38 -5.13
CA LEU A 38 -12.41 8.52 -4.49
C LEU A 38 -12.69 7.03 -4.77
N CYS A 39 -13.96 6.65 -4.82
CA CYS A 39 -14.36 5.28 -5.12
C CYS A 39 -14.05 4.91 -6.58
N THR A 40 -14.24 5.84 -7.51
CA THR A 40 -13.81 5.70 -8.91
C THR A 40 -12.29 5.57 -9.02
N LYS A 41 -11.52 6.29 -8.18
CA LYS A 41 -10.05 6.12 -8.15
C LYS A 41 -9.62 4.77 -7.56
N ALA A 42 -10.42 4.22 -6.64
CA ALA A 42 -10.16 2.94 -5.97
C ALA A 42 -10.85 1.74 -6.62
N SER A 43 -11.57 1.92 -7.73
CA SER A 43 -12.27 0.84 -8.45
C SER A 43 -11.39 0.10 -9.45
N GLU A 44 -10.22 0.66 -9.78
CA GLU A 44 -9.29 0.06 -10.72
C GLU A 44 -8.04 -0.44 -10.03
N PHE A 45 -7.47 -1.52 -10.55
CA PHE A 45 -6.19 -2.04 -10.09
C PHE A 45 -5.06 -1.03 -10.36
N ASP A 46 -4.20 -0.78 -9.36
CA ASP A 46 -3.02 0.08 -9.55
C ASP A 46 -1.88 -0.69 -10.25
N TRP A 47 -1.99 -0.74 -11.59
CA TRP A 47 -0.99 -1.37 -12.45
C TRP A 47 0.37 -0.69 -12.41
N MET A 48 0.41 0.63 -12.20
CA MET A 48 1.67 1.36 -12.17
C MET A 48 2.46 0.99 -10.92
N TYR A 49 1.82 1.00 -9.74
CA TYR A 49 2.45 0.62 -8.48
C TYR A 49 2.90 -0.84 -8.49
N THR A 50 2.00 -1.73 -8.90
CA THR A 50 2.29 -3.18 -8.94
C THR A 50 3.36 -3.49 -9.99
N GLY A 51 3.28 -2.86 -11.16
CA GLY A 51 4.26 -3.01 -12.23
C GLY A 51 5.64 -2.54 -11.82
N ALA A 52 5.75 -1.40 -11.13
CA ALA A 52 7.02 -0.91 -10.59
C ALA A 52 7.62 -1.90 -9.56
N SER A 53 6.78 -2.43 -8.68
CA SER A 53 7.21 -3.43 -7.68
C SER A 53 7.67 -4.73 -8.36
N ALA A 54 6.93 -5.22 -9.35
CA ALA A 54 7.28 -6.41 -10.13
C ALA A 54 8.59 -6.22 -10.92
N LEU A 55 8.77 -5.04 -11.53
CA LEU A 55 10.01 -4.67 -12.21
C LEU A 55 11.17 -4.65 -11.22
N GLY A 56 10.97 -4.15 -10.00
CA GLY A 56 11.96 -4.22 -8.92
C GLY A 56 12.41 -5.66 -8.65
N VAL A 57 11.47 -6.61 -8.57
CA VAL A 57 11.80 -8.04 -8.43
C VAL A 57 12.64 -8.52 -9.61
N GLY A 58 12.20 -8.27 -10.85
CA GLY A 58 12.94 -8.69 -12.04
C GLY A 58 14.36 -8.12 -12.12
N VAL A 59 14.53 -6.83 -11.83
CA VAL A 59 15.84 -6.17 -11.80
C VAL A 59 16.73 -6.73 -10.68
N SER A 60 16.18 -6.94 -9.49
CA SER A 60 16.94 -7.52 -8.37
C SER A 60 17.46 -8.92 -8.70
N VAL A 61 16.63 -9.75 -9.35
CA VAL A 61 17.02 -11.08 -9.82
C VAL A 61 18.10 -10.98 -10.90
N PHE A 62 17.90 -10.14 -11.91
CA PHE A 62 18.86 -9.94 -12.99
C PHE A 62 20.23 -9.52 -12.47
N LEU A 63 20.27 -8.50 -11.59
CA LEU A 63 21.51 -8.01 -10.98
C LEU A 63 22.19 -9.08 -10.13
N ASN A 64 21.40 -9.85 -9.39
CA ASN A 64 21.94 -10.88 -8.51
C ASN A 64 22.56 -12.04 -9.29
N VAL A 65 21.85 -12.55 -10.30
CA VAL A 65 22.32 -13.65 -11.16
C VAL A 65 23.54 -13.24 -11.98
N GLY A 66 23.50 -12.05 -12.58
CA GLY A 66 24.56 -11.58 -13.49
C GLY A 66 25.81 -11.08 -12.79
N TYR A 67 25.67 -10.40 -11.64
CA TYR A 67 26.76 -9.60 -11.08
C TYR A 67 27.00 -9.87 -9.59
N LEU A 68 25.99 -9.69 -8.73
CA LEU A 68 26.21 -9.67 -7.28
C LEU A 68 26.70 -11.02 -6.73
N LYS A 69 26.11 -12.14 -7.21
CA LYS A 69 26.55 -13.49 -6.85
C LYS A 69 27.98 -13.81 -7.32
N GLN A 70 28.46 -13.16 -8.38
CA GLN A 70 29.77 -13.46 -8.97
C GLN A 70 30.91 -12.68 -8.31
N SER A 71 30.61 -11.66 -7.49
CA SER A 71 31.62 -10.88 -6.78
C SER A 71 32.48 -11.75 -5.86
N ASP A 72 33.75 -11.38 -5.66
CA ASP A 72 34.62 -12.04 -4.67
C ASP A 72 34.36 -11.55 -3.24
N ASN A 73 33.65 -10.43 -3.08
CA ASN A 73 33.33 -9.86 -1.79
C ASN A 73 32.02 -10.46 -1.23
N GLY A 74 32.11 -11.11 -0.07
CA GLY A 74 30.96 -11.68 0.65
C GLY A 74 29.85 -10.68 0.95
N GLY A 75 30.19 -9.42 1.26
CA GLY A 75 29.21 -8.38 1.54
C GLY A 75 28.40 -8.00 0.30
N VAL A 76 29.04 -7.90 -0.86
CA VAL A 76 28.37 -7.58 -2.14
C VAL A 76 27.41 -8.71 -2.54
N ARG A 77 27.77 -9.96 -2.27
CA ARG A 77 26.89 -11.11 -2.51
C ARG A 77 25.61 -11.07 -1.67
N MET A 78 25.63 -10.44 -0.50
CA MET A 78 24.43 -10.29 0.35
C MET A 78 23.45 -9.23 -0.13
N ILE A 79 23.89 -8.29 -0.98
CA ILE A 79 23.02 -7.27 -1.56
C ILE A 79 21.95 -7.93 -2.44
N GLY A 80 22.30 -9.01 -3.14
CA GLY A 80 21.38 -9.71 -4.02
C GLY A 80 20.17 -10.30 -3.29
N PRO A 81 20.37 -11.22 -2.32
CA PRO A 81 19.32 -11.75 -1.47
C PRO A 81 18.54 -10.65 -0.74
N ALA A 82 19.24 -9.60 -0.27
CA ALA A 82 18.60 -8.45 0.36
C ALA A 82 17.61 -7.76 -0.61
N ALA A 83 18.05 -7.45 -1.83
CA ALA A 83 17.25 -6.77 -2.84
C ALA A 83 16.07 -7.64 -3.32
N ILE A 84 16.29 -8.94 -3.53
CA ILE A 84 15.21 -9.87 -3.90
C ILE A 84 14.17 -9.94 -2.78
N GLY A 85 14.60 -10.15 -1.53
CA GLY A 85 13.67 -10.20 -0.41
C GLY A 85 12.86 -8.91 -0.29
N PHE A 86 13.54 -7.76 -0.30
CA PHE A 86 12.89 -6.44 -0.22
C PHE A 86 11.86 -6.22 -1.33
N THR A 87 12.25 -6.42 -2.58
CA THR A 87 11.37 -6.18 -3.73
C THR A 87 10.24 -7.19 -3.79
N TRP A 88 10.47 -8.44 -3.37
CA TRP A 88 9.43 -9.46 -3.28
C TRP A 88 8.39 -9.14 -2.20
N GLY A 89 8.84 -8.75 -1.01
CA GLY A 89 7.95 -8.29 0.06
C GLY A 89 7.12 -7.08 -0.37
N MET A 90 7.77 -6.10 -1.01
CA MET A 90 7.11 -4.92 -1.57
C MET A 90 6.08 -5.30 -2.63
N PHE A 91 6.39 -6.27 -3.49
CA PHE A 91 5.48 -6.75 -4.52
C PHE A 91 4.25 -7.45 -3.93
N LEU A 92 4.41 -8.30 -2.90
CA LEU A 92 3.29 -8.99 -2.26
C LEU A 92 2.32 -8.01 -1.59
N SER A 93 2.85 -7.09 -0.76
CA SER A 93 1.99 -6.11 -0.07
C SER A 93 1.47 -5.05 -1.03
N GLY A 94 2.32 -4.57 -1.94
CA GLY A 94 1.95 -3.63 -2.99
C GLY A 94 0.83 -4.17 -3.85
N GLY A 95 0.97 -5.40 -4.35
CA GLY A 95 -0.08 -6.08 -5.13
C GLY A 95 -1.39 -6.21 -4.36
N TYR A 96 -1.33 -6.58 -3.07
CA TYR A 96 -2.53 -6.64 -2.22
C TYR A 96 -3.21 -5.26 -2.08
N LEU A 97 -2.42 -4.22 -1.82
CA LEU A 97 -2.95 -2.87 -1.63
C LEU A 97 -3.47 -2.26 -2.95
N SER A 98 -2.90 -2.64 -4.09
CA SER A 98 -3.31 -2.24 -5.44
C SER A 98 -4.65 -2.81 -5.89
N PHE A 99 -5.20 -3.83 -5.22
CA PHE A 99 -6.52 -4.37 -5.58
C PHE A 99 -7.63 -3.33 -5.44
N PRO A 100 -8.67 -3.40 -6.30
CA PRO A 100 -9.81 -2.50 -6.21
C PRO A 100 -10.50 -2.67 -4.86
N LYS A 101 -10.73 -1.55 -4.17
CA LYS A 101 -11.33 -1.52 -2.83
C LYS A 101 -12.82 -1.15 -2.85
N CYS A 102 -13.29 -0.70 -4.01
CA CYS A 102 -14.59 -0.06 -4.19
C CYS A 102 -15.51 -0.78 -5.19
N ASP A 103 -15.07 -1.91 -5.75
CA ASP A 103 -15.90 -2.77 -6.62
C ASP A 103 -16.96 -3.50 -5.78
N PRO A 104 -18.24 -3.62 -6.17
CA PRO A 104 -19.28 -4.27 -5.37
C PRO A 104 -18.96 -5.69 -4.87
N MET A 105 -18.09 -6.44 -5.57
CA MET A 105 -17.62 -7.77 -5.16
C MET A 105 -16.55 -7.71 -4.04
N PHE A 106 -15.90 -6.56 -3.86
CA PHE A 106 -14.83 -6.30 -2.90
C PHE A 106 -15.11 -5.10 -1.97
N ALA A 107 -16.20 -4.37 -2.23
CA ALA A 107 -16.60 -3.14 -1.57
C ALA A 107 -17.16 -3.53 -0.22
N TYR A 108 -16.28 -3.46 0.76
CA TYR A 108 -16.72 -3.52 2.12
C TYR A 108 -17.56 -2.27 2.40
N GLY A 109 -18.85 -2.46 2.66
CA GLY A 109 -19.76 -1.38 3.10
C GLY A 109 -19.21 -0.58 4.29
N PRO A 110 -19.86 0.51 4.69
CA PRO A 110 -19.49 1.26 5.88
C PRO A 110 -19.33 0.28 7.06
N PRO A 111 -18.28 0.42 7.89
CA PRO A 111 -18.13 -0.45 9.04
C PRO A 111 -19.39 -0.35 9.92
N PRO A 112 -19.89 -1.47 10.48
CA PRO A 112 -20.99 -1.42 11.42
C PRO A 112 -20.57 -0.55 12.61
N GLU A 113 -21.38 0.49 12.86
CA GLU A 113 -21.39 1.41 14.00
C GLU A 113 -20.10 1.46 14.83
N GLY A 114 -19.12 2.24 14.38
CA GLY A 114 -17.94 2.59 15.17
C GLY A 114 -16.79 1.57 15.18
N ALA A 115 -16.91 0.45 14.46
CA ALA A 115 -15.80 -0.50 14.32
C ALA A 115 -14.73 0.02 13.32
N VAL A 116 -13.53 0.35 13.81
CA VAL A 116 -12.38 0.60 12.93
C VAL A 116 -11.89 -0.75 12.39
N ARG A 117 -11.86 -0.92 11.06
CA ARG A 117 -11.26 -2.11 10.46
C ARG A 117 -9.77 -2.12 10.73
N ALA A 118 -9.32 -3.12 11.48
CA ALA A 118 -7.92 -3.34 11.74
C ALA A 118 -7.27 -3.97 10.49
N ASP A 119 -6.44 -3.20 9.78
CA ASP A 119 -5.71 -3.71 8.59
C ASP A 119 -4.40 -4.44 8.96
N TRP A 120 -3.98 -4.35 10.23
CA TRP A 120 -2.75 -4.97 10.73
C TRP A 120 -2.72 -6.52 10.61
N PRO A 121 -3.82 -7.28 10.76
CA PRO A 121 -3.76 -8.75 10.66
C PRO A 121 -3.38 -9.21 9.25
N ILE A 122 -3.87 -8.50 8.21
CA ILE A 122 -3.49 -8.79 6.83
C ILE A 122 -2.05 -8.36 6.58
N ALA A 123 -1.63 -7.20 7.07
CA ALA A 123 -0.23 -6.78 6.98
C ALA A 123 0.71 -7.82 7.62
N ALA A 124 0.36 -8.33 8.80
CA ALA A 124 1.11 -9.38 9.49
C ALA A 124 1.12 -10.70 8.70
N ALA A 125 -0.02 -11.11 8.14
CA ALA A 125 -0.11 -12.31 7.30
C ALA A 125 0.78 -12.20 6.06
N ILE A 126 0.73 -11.07 5.34
CA ILE A 126 1.59 -10.84 4.16
C ILE A 126 3.06 -10.76 4.57
N THR A 127 3.37 -10.15 5.72
CA THR A 127 4.72 -10.10 6.27
C THR A 127 5.27 -11.51 6.53
N LEU A 128 4.48 -12.40 7.12
CA LEU A 128 4.85 -13.80 7.34
C LEU A 128 5.04 -14.55 6.03
N ILE A 129 4.15 -14.34 5.05
CA ILE A 129 4.29 -14.93 3.72
C ILE A 129 5.56 -14.42 3.04
N ALA A 130 5.85 -13.12 3.12
CA ALA A 130 7.06 -12.51 2.56
C ALA A 130 8.32 -13.09 3.22
N ALA A 131 8.34 -13.21 4.55
CA ALA A 131 9.43 -13.81 5.30
C ALA A 131 9.68 -15.27 4.87
N ALA A 132 8.63 -16.06 4.71
CA ALA A 132 8.73 -17.47 4.34
C ALA A 132 9.12 -17.67 2.86
N THR A 133 8.61 -16.83 1.95
CA THR A 133 8.77 -17.02 0.51
C THR A 133 9.97 -16.30 -0.08
N ALA A 134 10.46 -15.21 0.53
CA ALA A 134 11.63 -14.48 0.02
C ALA A 134 12.88 -15.37 -0.13
N PRO A 135 13.25 -16.23 0.83
CA PRO A 135 14.37 -17.15 0.66
C PRO A 135 14.12 -18.20 -0.43
N ALA A 136 12.87 -18.65 -0.59
CA ALA A 136 12.52 -19.62 -1.63
C ALA A 136 12.66 -19.01 -3.04
N ILE A 137 12.22 -17.76 -3.22
CA ILE A 137 12.39 -16.99 -4.46
C ILE A 137 13.87 -16.76 -4.76
N ASP A 138 14.64 -16.34 -3.76
CA ASP A 138 16.09 -16.17 -3.91
C ASP A 138 16.77 -17.51 -4.29
N TYR A 139 16.32 -18.64 -3.74
CA TYR A 139 16.84 -19.96 -4.11
C TYR A 139 16.45 -20.39 -5.53
N THR A 140 15.19 -20.23 -5.93
CA THR A 140 14.72 -20.67 -7.26
C THR A 140 15.39 -19.91 -8.39
N PHE A 141 15.61 -18.61 -8.26
CA PHE A 141 16.18 -17.80 -9.34
C PHE A 141 17.71 -17.84 -9.41
N LEU A 142 18.40 -18.03 -8.28
CA LEU A 142 19.87 -18.08 -8.28
C LEU A 142 20.43 -19.49 -8.35
N GLY A 143 19.62 -20.51 -8.09
CA GLY A 143 20.07 -21.87 -7.91
C GLY A 143 20.97 -22.06 -6.69
N ALA A 144 21.55 -23.26 -6.59
CA ALA A 144 22.38 -23.64 -5.46
C ALA A 144 23.53 -22.64 -5.20
N VAL A 145 23.82 -22.40 -3.92
CA VAL A 145 24.95 -21.57 -3.51
C VAL A 145 26.24 -22.29 -3.94
N LYS A 146 27.24 -21.53 -4.42
CA LYS A 146 28.53 -22.12 -4.76
C LYS A 146 29.11 -22.81 -3.51
N PRO A 147 29.55 -24.08 -3.60
CA PRO A 147 30.13 -24.80 -2.46
C PRO A 147 31.35 -24.09 -1.85
N SER A 148 32.03 -23.27 -2.65
CA SER A 148 33.17 -22.46 -2.25
C SER A 148 32.84 -21.35 -1.27
N TRP A 149 31.55 -20.99 -1.09
CA TRP A 149 31.18 -19.96 -0.13
C TRP A 149 31.31 -20.47 1.32
N PRO A 150 31.80 -19.65 2.25
CA PRO A 150 31.76 -19.97 3.67
C PRO A 150 30.35 -20.39 4.12
N VAL A 151 30.28 -21.39 5.00
CA VAL A 151 29.01 -21.82 5.63
C VAL A 151 28.24 -20.65 6.27
N PRO A 152 28.86 -19.73 7.06
CA PRO A 152 28.12 -18.62 7.64
C PRO A 152 27.51 -17.68 6.59
N GLU A 153 28.18 -17.50 5.45
CA GLU A 153 27.67 -16.70 4.32
C GLU A 153 26.44 -17.37 3.69
N ARG A 154 26.48 -18.70 3.53
CA ARG A 154 25.35 -19.49 3.03
C ARG A 154 24.11 -19.39 3.91
N SER A 155 24.28 -19.44 5.23
CA SER A 155 23.16 -19.26 6.17
C SER A 155 22.67 -17.81 6.21
N ALA A 156 23.59 -16.84 6.21
CA ALA A 156 23.24 -15.42 6.27
C ALA A 156 22.34 -15.01 5.11
N ARG A 157 22.58 -15.54 3.91
CA ARG A 157 21.75 -15.33 2.73
C ARG A 157 20.26 -15.56 2.97
N VAL A 158 19.90 -16.64 3.68
CA VAL A 158 18.51 -16.99 3.99
C VAL A 158 17.89 -15.96 4.93
N PHE A 159 18.59 -15.62 6.01
CA PHE A 159 18.09 -14.67 7.00
C PHE A 159 18.02 -13.24 6.46
N VAL A 160 18.97 -12.86 5.60
CA VAL A 160 18.98 -11.55 4.93
C VAL A 160 17.76 -11.44 4.01
N ALA A 161 17.52 -12.42 3.13
CA ALA A 161 16.33 -12.41 2.26
C ALA A 161 15.01 -12.41 3.06
N MET A 162 14.95 -13.19 4.15
CA MET A 162 13.79 -13.22 5.05
C MET A 162 13.54 -11.85 5.71
N GLY A 163 14.58 -11.28 6.31
CA GLY A 163 14.49 -10.00 7.01
C GLY A 163 14.16 -8.84 6.07
N THR A 164 14.77 -8.79 4.89
CA THR A 164 14.42 -7.77 3.90
C THR A 164 13.05 -8.00 3.29
N GLY A 165 12.59 -9.25 3.17
CA GLY A 165 11.20 -9.59 2.82
C GLY A 165 10.18 -8.95 3.76
N ILE A 166 10.43 -9.02 5.07
CA ILE A 166 9.61 -8.37 6.09
C ILE A 166 9.61 -6.85 5.87
N VAL A 167 10.79 -6.23 5.80
CA VAL A 167 10.91 -4.77 5.65
C VAL A 167 10.24 -4.30 4.35
N GLY A 168 10.47 -5.01 3.25
CA GLY A 168 9.88 -4.71 1.95
C GLY A 168 8.35 -4.81 1.98
N SER A 169 7.79 -5.78 2.70
CA SER A 169 6.33 -5.93 2.84
C SER A 169 5.67 -4.77 3.59
N LEU A 170 6.41 -4.10 4.48
CA LEU A 170 5.86 -2.97 5.25
C LEU A 170 5.94 -1.65 4.48
N LEU A 171 6.84 -1.53 3.49
CA LEU A 171 7.03 -0.28 2.75
C LEU A 171 5.76 0.23 2.03
N PRO A 172 4.95 -0.63 1.38
CA PRO A 172 3.69 -0.18 0.76
C PRO A 172 2.66 0.41 1.73
N TYR A 173 2.81 0.21 3.04
CA TYR A 173 1.96 0.88 4.03
C TYR A 173 2.44 2.32 4.33
N LEU A 174 3.73 2.62 4.11
CA LEU A 174 4.30 3.96 4.21
C LEU A 174 4.13 4.76 2.90
N LEU A 175 4.29 4.08 1.77
CA LEU A 175 4.13 4.65 0.42
C LEU A 175 3.00 3.91 -0.30
N PRO A 176 1.73 4.23 0.01
CA PRO A 176 0.60 3.44 -0.46
C PRO A 176 0.26 3.67 -1.94
N PRO A 177 -0.25 2.63 -2.63
CA PRO A 177 -0.83 2.78 -3.96
C PRO A 177 -2.08 3.66 -3.91
N LYS A 178 -2.48 4.19 -5.07
CA LYS A 178 -3.60 5.14 -5.19
C LYS A 178 -4.91 4.57 -4.63
N THR A 179 -5.12 3.27 -4.83
CA THR A 179 -6.31 2.52 -4.41
C THR A 179 -6.44 2.47 -2.89
N TRP A 180 -5.32 2.26 -2.19
CA TRP A 180 -5.29 2.20 -0.73
C TRP A 180 -5.42 3.58 -0.10
N ALA A 181 -4.71 4.56 -0.65
CA ALA A 181 -4.82 5.95 -0.20
C ALA A 181 -6.27 6.46 -0.30
N ALA A 182 -6.94 6.20 -1.43
CA ALA A 182 -8.34 6.55 -1.64
C ALA A 182 -9.29 5.83 -0.65
N LYS A 183 -9.07 4.52 -0.39
CA LYS A 183 -9.83 3.79 0.65
C LYS A 183 -9.69 4.47 2.02
N LYS A 184 -8.46 4.84 2.41
CA LYS A 184 -8.18 5.46 3.72
C LYS A 184 -8.79 6.85 3.83
N GLU A 185 -8.85 7.60 2.74
CA GLU A 185 -9.53 8.89 2.70
C GLU A 185 -11.05 8.74 2.84
N ILE A 186 -11.66 7.75 2.18
CA ILE A 186 -13.09 7.43 2.37
C ILE A 186 -13.38 7.03 3.84
N GLU A 187 -12.55 6.19 4.43
CA GLU A 187 -12.68 5.84 5.86
C GLU A 187 -12.58 7.08 6.75
N ARG A 188 -11.66 8.01 6.45
CA ARG A 188 -11.53 9.27 7.20
C ARG A 188 -12.77 10.15 7.07
N ILE A 189 -13.35 10.28 5.87
CA ILE A 189 -14.58 11.06 5.65
C ILE A 189 -15.74 10.45 6.47
N ARG A 190 -15.91 9.13 6.42
CA ARG A 190 -16.96 8.42 7.16
C ARG A 190 -16.79 8.48 8.68
N LEU A 191 -15.54 8.49 9.16
CA LEU A 191 -15.24 8.64 10.59
C LEU A 191 -15.30 10.10 11.06
N GLY A 192 -15.16 11.06 10.13
CA GLY A 192 -15.13 12.50 10.36
C GLY A 192 -16.48 13.13 10.77
N GLU A 193 -17.55 12.36 10.82
CA GLU A 193 -18.85 12.79 11.34
C GLU A 193 -19.20 12.24 12.73
N VAL A 194 -18.41 11.30 13.27
CA VAL A 194 -18.61 10.79 14.64
C VAL A 194 -17.81 11.64 15.62
N ALA A 195 -18.18 12.91 15.75
CA ALA A 195 -17.68 13.78 16.81
C ALA A 195 -18.18 13.27 18.17
N GLY A 196 -17.42 12.38 18.83
CA GLY A 196 -17.73 11.95 20.19
C GLY A 196 -17.02 10.70 20.75
N GLY A 197 -16.23 9.96 19.97
CA GLY A 197 -15.52 8.76 20.45
C GLY A 197 -14.00 8.97 20.61
N PRO A 198 -13.31 8.26 21.52
CA PRO A 198 -11.86 8.38 21.68
C PRO A 198 -11.15 7.73 20.47
N PHE A 199 -10.68 8.55 19.55
CA PHE A 199 -9.87 8.10 18.42
C PHE A 199 -8.39 8.14 18.77
N VAL A 200 -7.71 6.99 18.65
CA VAL A 200 -6.26 6.95 18.49
C VAL A 200 -5.98 7.19 17.00
N SER A 201 -5.91 8.47 16.65
CA SER A 201 -5.38 8.94 15.38
C SER A 201 -3.85 8.80 15.41
N TYR A 202 -3.30 7.89 14.61
CA TYR A 202 -1.89 7.97 14.24
C TYR A 202 -1.78 8.98 13.09
N SER A 203 -1.61 10.26 13.42
CA SER A 203 -1.06 11.22 12.47
C SER A 203 0.45 10.98 12.40
N LEU A 204 0.92 10.32 11.34
CA LEU A 204 2.29 10.55 10.90
C LEU A 204 2.26 11.88 10.15
N ALA A 205 2.65 12.94 10.84
CA ALA A 205 2.99 14.21 10.21
C ALA A 205 4.30 14.03 9.44
N PHE A 206 4.33 14.51 8.20
CA PHE A 206 5.54 14.82 7.45
C PHE A 206 5.59 16.33 7.26
#